data_AF-A0A317GH48-F1
#
_entry.id   AF-A0A317GH48-F1
#
_cell.length_a   1.000
_cell.length_b   1.000
_cell.length_c   1.000
_cell.angle_alpha   90.00
_cell.angle_beta   90.00
_cell.angle_gamma   90.00
#
_symmetry.space_group_name_H-M   'P 1'
#
loop_
_entity.id
_entity.type
_entity.pdbx_description
1 polymer ?
#
loop_
_entity_poly.entity_id
_entity_poly.type
_entity_poly.pdbx_seq_one_letter_code
_entity_poly.pdbx_strand_id
1 'polypeptide(L)' 'MAETKNFTMRMPVEMYQEIKSLAEKNFRPLSKEILVAVQEHLEKNNKN' A
#
# COMPACT_ATOMS: atom_id res chain seq x y z
N MET A 1 12.63 13.99 14.28
CA MET A 1 11.59 13.07 13.77
C MET A 1 11.68 13.13 12.26
N ALA A 2 11.90 12.01 11.57
CA ALA A 2 12.08 12.02 10.11
C ALA A 2 10.82 12.58 9.45
N GLU A 3 10.95 13.63 8.63
CA GLU A 3 9.83 14.20 7.89
C GLU A 3 9.28 13.16 6.92
N THR A 4 7.99 12.85 7.04
CA THR A 4 7.29 11.96 6.12
C THR A 4 7.21 12.62 4.75
N LYS A 5 7.95 12.10 3.78
CA LYS A 5 7.90 12.58 2.39
C LYS A 5 6.63 12.08 1.72
N ASN A 6 5.77 13.01 1.31
CA ASN A 6 4.57 12.70 0.54
C ASN A 6 4.91 12.56 -0.94
N PHE A 7 4.27 11.61 -1.63
CA PHE A 7 4.41 11.42 -3.07
C PHE A 7 3.10 10.97 -3.70
N THR A 8 2.96 11.22 -5.00
CA THR A 8 1.81 10.78 -5.80
C THR A 8 2.19 9.53 -6.59
N MET A 9 1.41 8.47 -6.43
CA MET A 9 1.57 7.25 -7.22
C MET A 9 0.69 7.34 -8.47
N ARG A 10 1.29 7.09 -9.63
CA ARG A 10 0.54 6.87 -10.88
C ARG A 10 0.35 5.37 -11.06
N MET A 11 -0.89 4.93 -11.17
CA MET A 11 -1.25 3.53 -11.36
C MET A 11 -2.50 3.39 -12.23
N PRO A 12 -2.72 2.22 -12.85
CA PRO A 12 -3.95 1.91 -13.56
C PRO A 12 -5.17 2.04 -12.64
N VAL A 13 -6.29 2.50 -13.22
CA VAL A 13 -7.54 2.73 -12.47
C VAL A 13 -8.06 1.45 -11.84
N GLU A 14 -7.98 0.33 -12.56
CA GLU A 14 -8.44 -0.98 -12.10
C GLU A 14 -7.69 -1.42 -10.83
N MET A 15 -6.36 -1.31 -10.86
CA MET A 15 -5.51 -1.62 -9.70
C MET A 15 -5.83 -0.71 -8.50
N TYR A 16 -6.06 0.58 -8.73
CA TYR A 16 -6.46 1.50 -7.67
C TYR A 16 -7.79 1.09 -7.02
N GLN A 17 -8.78 0.68 -7.83
CA GLN A 17 -10.08 0.24 -7.33
C GLN A 17 -9.96 -1.02 -6.47
N GLU A 18 -9.15 -2.00 -6.90
CA GLU A 18 -8.90 -3.22 -6.11
C GLU A 18 -8.29 -2.91 -4.74
N ILE A 19 -7.25 -2.06 -4.70
CA ILE A 19 -6.60 -1.65 -3.44
C ILE A 19 -7.60 -0.88 -2.56
N LYS A 20 -8.45 -0.05 -3.16
CA LYS A 20 -9.49 0.68 -2.43
C LYS A 20 -10.50 -0.27 -1.79
N SER A 21 -10.99 -1.27 -2.53
CA SER A 21 -11.91 -2.27 -1.99
C SER A 21 -11.27 -3.11 -0.88
N LEU A 22 -9.99 -3.44 -0.99
CA LEU A 22 -9.23 -4.11 0.07
C LEU A 22 -9.11 -3.24 1.33
N ALA A 23 -8.78 -1.96 1.17
CA ALA A 23 -8.67 -1.02 2.28
C ALA A 23 -10.01 -0.84 3.03
N GLU A 24 -11.12 -0.75 2.29
CA GLU A 24 -12.48 -0.70 2.85
C GLU A 24 -12.83 -1.97 3.63
N LYS A 25 -12.56 -3.15 3.04
CA LYS A 25 -12.78 -4.45 3.70
C LYS A 25 -11.97 -4.61 4.98
N ASN A 26 -10.74 -4.08 5.00
CA ASN A 26 -9.82 -4.17 6.12
C ASN A 26 -10.00 -3.03 7.14
N PHE A 27 -10.98 -2.13 6.94
CA PHE A 27 -11.24 -0.94 7.77
C PHE A 27 -9.99 -0.08 7.99
N ARG A 28 -9.18 0.09 6.93
CA ARG A 28 -7.90 0.81 6.96
C ARG A 28 -7.86 1.96 5.96
N PRO A 29 -7.11 3.04 6.24
CA PRO A 29 -6.79 4.04 5.24
C PRO A 29 -5.99 3.41 4.09
N LEU A 30 -6.28 3.84 2.85
CA LEU A 30 -5.61 3.35 1.64
C LEU A 30 -4.08 3.42 1.74
N SER A 31 -3.53 4.51 2.26
CA SER A 31 -2.09 4.69 2.43
C SER A 31 -1.48 3.63 3.36
N LYS A 32 -2.19 3.25 4.41
CA LYS A 32 -1.75 2.21 5.35
C LYS A 32 -1.80 0.83 4.70
N GLU A 33 -2.82 0.58 3.89
CA GLU A 33 -2.96 -0.69 3.17
C GLU A 33 -1.84 -0.88 2.14
N ILE A 34 -1.48 0.19 1.41
CA ILE A 34 -0.34 0.18 0.49
C ILE A 34 0.96 -0.14 1.24
N LEU A 35 1.18 0.46 2.41
CA LEU A 35 2.38 0.17 3.22
C LEU A 35 2.43 -1.28 3.69
N VAL A 36 1.30 -1.85 4.12
CA VAL A 36 1.21 -3.26 4.51
C VAL A 36 1.53 -4.17 3.33
N ALA A 37 0.94 -3.93 2.16
CA ALA A 37 1.21 -4.72 0.97
C ALA A 37 2.69 -4.67 0.54
N VAL A 38 3.32 -3.49 0.62
CA VAL A 38 4.75 -3.33 0.37
C VAL A 38 5.59 -4.10 1.38
N GLN A 39 5.26 -3.99 2.68
CA GLN A 39 5.98 -4.69 3.74
C GLN A 39 5.86 -6.21 3.57
N GLU A 40 4.67 -6.74 3.31
CA GLU A 40 4.45 -8.17 3.06
C GLU A 40 5.25 -8.66 1.84
N HIS A 41 5.31 -7.86 0.78
CA HIS A 41 6.10 -8.19 -0.40
C HIS A 41 7.59 -8.22 -0.08
N LEU A 42 8.09 -7.26 0.70
CA LEU A 42 9.49 -7.22 1.13
C LEU A 42 9.80 -8.41 2.04
N GLU A 43 8.96 -8.73 3.03
CA GLU A 43 9.17 -9.86 3.94
C GLU A 43 9.17 -11.21 3.22
N LYS A 44 8.34 -11.37 2.19
CA LYS A 44 8.30 -12.60 1.38
C LYS A 44 9.53 -12.74 0.48
N ASN A 45 10.10 -11.64 -0.01
CA ASN A 45 11.21 -11.65 -0.97
C ASN A 45 12.60 -11.40 -0.35
N ASN A 46 12.69 -10.85 0.86
CA ASN A 46 13.96 -10.66 1.60
C ASN A 46 14.37 -11.90 2.42
N LYS A 47 13.77 -13.07 2.18
CA LYS A 47 14.29 -14.36 2.69
C LYS A 47 15.47 -14.88 1.86
N ASN A 48 16.42 -14.00 1.54
CA ASN A 48 17.73 -14.35 0.96
C ASN A 48 18.81 -14.08 2.01
#